data_AF-A0A5C7GK69-F1
#
_entry.id   AF-A0A5C7GK69-F1
#
_cell.length_a   1.000
_cell.length_b   1.000
_cell.length_c   1.000
_cell.angle_alpha   90.00
_cell.angle_beta   90.00
_cell.angle_gamma   90.00
#
_symmetry.space_group_name_H-M   'P 1'
#
loop_
_entity.id
_entity.type
_entity.pdbx_description
1 polymer ?
#
loop_
_entity_poly.entity_id
_entity_poly.type
_entity_poly.pdbx_seq_one_letter_code
_entity_poly.pdbx_strand_id
1 'polypeptide(L)' 'MQTVLTEQDFEPEGILNSSYKRLVKSNFYNKNSRSIFGIKQRIKSHRYQFTSGIATALKVCAFTTMLIVIFS' A
#
# COMPACT_ATOMS: atom_id res chain seq x y z
N MET A 1 -38.79 26.06 -17.03
CA MET A 1 -39.07 24.62 -16.91
C MET A 1 -38.35 24.11 -15.68
N GLN A 2 -39.09 23.75 -14.63
CA GLN A 2 -38.52 23.16 -13.41
C GLN A 2 -38.26 21.67 -13.65
N THR A 3 -37.03 21.22 -13.46
CA THR A 3 -36.66 19.81 -13.47
C THR A 3 -36.99 19.24 -12.09
N VAL A 4 -38.15 18.60 -12.01
CA VAL A 4 -38.58 17.80 -10.86
C VAL A 4 -37.54 16.69 -10.68
N LEU A 5 -36.83 16.69 -9.55
CA LEU A 5 -35.99 15.57 -9.16
C LEU A 5 -36.92 14.42 -8.78
N THR A 6 -37.16 13.52 -9.72
CA THR A 6 -37.84 12.25 -9.46
C THR A 6 -36.93 11.39 -8.59
N GLU A 7 -37.37 11.14 -7.35
CA GLU A 7 -36.84 10.18 -6.37
C GLU A 7 -36.94 8.72 -6.85
N GLN A 8 -36.88 8.46 -8.16
CA GLN A 8 -37.20 7.17 -8.77
C GLN A 8 -35.97 6.39 -9.28
N ASP A 9 -34.75 6.93 -9.12
CA ASP A 9 -33.49 6.29 -9.55
C ASP A 9 -32.53 5.97 -8.39
N PHE A 10 -33.01 5.98 -7.14
CA PHE A 10 -32.24 5.50 -6.00
C PHE A 10 -32.66 4.05 -5.68
N GLU A 11 -32.37 3.11 -6.59
CA GLU A 11 -32.22 1.74 -6.15
C GLU A 11 -31.06 1.73 -5.15
N PRO A 12 -31.25 1.23 -3.91
CA PRO A 12 -30.14 1.04 -2.98
C PRO A 12 -29.35 -0.17 -3.45
N GLU A 13 -28.67 -0.04 -4.59
CA GLU A 13 -27.49 -0.85 -4.89
C GLU A 13 -26.56 -0.62 -3.70
N GLY A 14 -26.57 -1.54 -2.74
CA GLY A 14 -25.91 -1.34 -1.46
C GLY A 14 -24.47 -0.82 -1.62
N ILE A 15 -23.95 -0.16 -0.59
CA ILE A 15 -22.64 0.54 -0.58
C ILE A 15 -21.51 -0.26 -1.26
N LEU A 16 -21.61 -1.60 -1.27
CA LEU A 16 -20.69 -2.53 -1.90
C LEU A 16 -21.17 -3.04 -3.27
N ASN A 17 -21.50 -2.14 -4.19
CA ASN A 17 -21.80 -2.54 -5.58
C ASN A 17 -20.51 -2.83 -6.39
N SER A 18 -20.68 -3.35 -7.61
CA SER A 18 -19.58 -3.66 -8.53
C SER A 18 -18.73 -2.44 -8.92
N SER A 19 -19.36 -1.28 -9.05
CA SER A 19 -18.71 0.01 -9.31
C SER A 19 -17.83 0.46 -8.14
N TYR A 20 -18.32 0.33 -6.90
CA TYR A 20 -17.56 0.59 -5.69
C TYR A 20 -16.34 -0.34 -5.58
N LYS A 21 -16.52 -1.64 -5.86
CA LYS A 21 -15.42 -2.61 -5.91
C LYS A 21 -14.34 -2.20 -6.92
N ARG A 22 -14.74 -1.71 -8.10
CA ARG A 22 -13.82 -1.26 -9.15
C ARG A 22 -13.05 0.00 -8.72
N LEU A 23 -13.73 0.94 -8.07
CA LEU A 23 -13.14 2.17 -7.54
C LEU A 23 -12.12 1.87 -6.43
N VAL A 24 -12.47 1.03 -5.46
CA VAL A 24 -11.56 0.62 -4.38
C VAL A 24 -10.33 -0.08 -4.94
N LYS A 25 -10.51 -0.98 -5.92
CA LYS A 25 -9.40 -1.66 -6.59
C LYS A 25 -8.47 -0.67 -7.29
N SER A 26 -9.02 0.28 -8.04
CA SER A 26 -8.24 1.35 -8.68
C SER A 26 -7.43 2.17 -7.66
N ASN A 27 -8.07 2.58 -6.56
CA ASN A 27 -7.41 3.32 -5.48
C ASN A 27 -6.30 2.52 -4.79
N PHE A 28 -6.50 1.20 -4.62
CA PHE A 28 -5.52 0.32 -3.99
C PHE A 28 -4.25 0.14 -4.83
N TYR A 29 -4.40 0.03 -6.16
CA TYR A 29 -3.25 -0.07 -7.07
C TYR A 29 -2.59 1.28 -7.34
N ASN A 30 -3.32 2.39 -7.21
CA ASN A 30 -2.76 3.73 -7.31
C ASN A 30 -2.01 4.14 -6.03
N LYS A 31 -0.85 3.51 -5.82
CA LYS A 31 0.05 3.71 -4.67
C LYS A 31 0.63 5.13 -4.53
N ASN A 32 0.41 6.00 -5.53
CA ASN A 32 0.95 7.37 -5.58
C ASN A 32 -0.10 8.46 -5.33
N SER A 33 -1.29 8.09 -4.86
CA SER A 33 -2.28 9.12 -4.47
C SER A 33 -1.80 9.90 -3.23
N ARG A 34 -2.07 11.21 -3.19
CA ARG A 34 -1.83 12.06 -2.01
C ARG A 34 -2.81 11.77 -0.84
N SER A 35 -3.50 10.63 -0.86
CA SER A 35 -4.44 10.25 0.19
C SER A 35 -3.72 9.69 1.41
N ILE A 36 -4.34 9.84 2.59
CA ILE A 36 -3.86 9.32 3.87
C ILE A 36 -3.58 7.81 3.79
N PHE A 37 -4.44 7.06 3.10
CA PHE A 37 -4.27 5.62 2.90
C PHE A 37 -3.03 5.30 2.05
N GLY A 38 -2.86 6.01 0.93
CA GLY A 38 -1.71 5.83 0.04
C GLY A 38 -0.38 6.12 0.73
N ILE A 39 -0.32 7.20 1.51
CA ILE A 39 0.86 7.58 2.31
C ILE A 39 1.18 6.49 3.34
N LYS A 40 0.18 6.02 4.09
CA LYS A 40 0.35 4.95 5.09
C LYS A 40 0.82 3.64 4.46
N GLN A 41 0.25 3.27 3.32
CA GLN A 41 0.63 2.06 2.58
C GLN A 41 2.06 2.17 2.03
N ARG A 42 2.45 3.33 1.51
CA ARG A 42 3.81 3.59 1.03
C ARG A 42 4.84 3.45 2.16
N ILE A 43 4.60 4.06 3.32
CA ILE A 43 5.51 3.97 4.47
C ILE A 43 5.64 2.50 4.92
N LYS A 44 4.52 1.77 5.00
CA LYS A 44 4.53 0.34 5.39
C LYS A 44 5.32 -0.51 4.39
N SER A 45 5.13 -0.28 3.09
CA SER A 45 5.85 -0.99 2.03
C SER A 45 7.36 -0.73 2.08
N HIS A 46 7.78 0.52 2.28
CA HIS A 46 9.21 0.86 2.39
C HIS A 46 9.85 0.19 3.60
N ARG A 47 9.20 0.26 4.78
CA ARG A 47 9.70 -0.42 5.97
C ARG A 47 9.90 -1.92 5.75
N TYR A 48 9.00 -2.58 5.03
CA TYR A 48 9.10 -4.01 4.74
C TYR A 48 10.24 -4.34 3.76
N GLN A 49 10.53 -3.48 2.79
CA GLN A 49 11.68 -3.68 1.91
C GLN A 49 13.01 -3.43 2.62
N PHE A 50 13.12 -2.34 3.39
CA PHE A 50 14.36 -2.00 4.08
C PHE A 50 14.67 -2.95 5.24
N THR A 51 13.67 -3.43 5.99
CA THR A 51 13.91 -4.35 7.10
C THR A 51 14.47 -5.70 6.64
N SER A 52 14.15 -6.14 5.42
CA SER A 52 14.69 -7.38 4.85
C SER A 52 16.14 -7.20 4.38
N GLY A 53 16.41 -6.11 3.65
CA GLY A 53 17.76 -5.83 3.14
C GLY A 53 18.78 -5.53 4.24
N ILE A 54 18.41 -4.69 5.23
CA ILE A 54 19.32 -4.29 6.30
C ILE A 54 19.69 -5.46 7.21
N ALA A 55 18.75 -6.39 7.46
CA ALA A 55 18.98 -7.55 8.32
C ALA A 55 19.97 -8.53 7.67
N THR A 56 19.82 -8.77 6.37
CA THR A 56 20.77 -9.60 5.61
C THR A 56 22.13 -8.93 5.52
N ALA A 57 22.19 -7.64 5.21
CA ALA A 57 23.45 -6.89 5.12
C ALA A 57 24.20 -6.90 6.46
N LEU A 58 23.50 -6.66 7.58
CA LEU A 58 24.09 -6.71 8.92
C LEU A 58 24.67 -8.10 9.23
N LYS A 59 23.95 -9.16 8.85
CA LYS A 59 24.39 -10.55 9.05
C LYS A 59 25.65 -10.86 8.24
N VAL A 60 25.67 -10.47 6.95
CA VAL A 60 26.85 -10.65 6.09
C VAL A 60 28.05 -9.90 6.64
N CYS A 61 27.89 -8.62 7.01
CA CYS A 61 28.96 -7.83 7.61
C CYS A 61 29.53 -8.50 8.88
N ALA A 62 28.67 -8.99 9.78
CA ALA A 62 29.11 -9.68 10.99
C ALA A 62 29.95 -10.95 10.68
N PHE A 63 29.51 -11.77 9.72
CA PHE A 63 30.29 -12.94 9.29
C PHE A 63 31.63 -12.55 8.67
N THR A 64 31.64 -11.53 7.79
CA THR A 64 32.88 -11.05 7.17
C THR A 64 33.86 -10.54 8.21
N THR A 65 33.41 -9.76 9.20
CA THR A 65 34.29 -9.29 10.29
C THR A 65 34.85 -10.45 11.10
N MET A 66 34.05 -11.49 11.37
CA MET A 66 34.53 -12.65 12.12
C MET A 66 35.57 -13.46 11.32
N LEU A 67 35.38 -13.61 10.01
CA LEU A 67 36.37 -14.24 9.14
C LEU A 67 37.67 -13.43 9.09
N ILE A 68 37.58 -12.10 8.96
CA ILE A 68 38.77 -11.24 9.00
C ILE A 68 39.52 -11.42 10.31
N VAL A 69 38.85 -11.44 11.46
CA VAL A 69 39.50 -11.65 12.76
C VAL A 69 40.16 -13.02 12.87
N ILE A 70 39.54 -14.08 12.34
CA ILE A 70 40.08 -15.44 12.38
C ILE A 70 41.29 -15.61 11.45
N PHE A 71 41.27 -14.97 10.29
CA PHE A 71 42.30 -15.10 9.25
C PHE A 71 43.32 -13.94 9.24
N SER A 72 43.21 -12.99 10.16
CA SER A 72 44.15 -11.89 10.36
C SER A 72 45.25 -12.24 11.37
#